data_AF-B8GE47-F1
#
_entry.id   AF-B8GE47-F1
#
_cell.length_a   1.000
_cell.length_b   1.000
_cell.length_c   1.000
_cell.angle_alpha   90.00
_cell.angle_beta   90.00
_cell.angle_gamma   90.00
#
_symmetry.space_group_name_H-M   'P 1'
#
loop_
_entity.id
_entity.type
_entity.pdbx_description
1 polymer ?
#
loop_
_entity_poly.entity_id
_entity_poly.type
_entity_poly.pdbx_seq_one_letter_code
_entity_poly.pdbx_strand_id
1 'polypeptide(L)' 'MEEEVRHGNQHFTYEVVDLRDERDRLAGSVLLIRDISPWQQAEDALLRWTVELEVANQQLAQISAITGMTLATS' A
#
# COMPACT_ATOMS: atom_id res chain seq x y z
N MET A 1 19.11 -4.39 -9.18
CA MET A 1 18.59 -5.15 -8.01
C MET A 1 18.04 -4.10 -7.09
N GLU A 2 16.72 -4.06 -6.94
CA GLU A 2 16.06 -3.08 -6.05
C GLU A 2 16.08 -3.65 -4.64
N GLU A 3 16.66 -2.90 -3.70
CA GLU A 3 16.76 -3.29 -2.30
C GLU A 3 15.96 -2.30 -1.44
N GLU A 4 15.21 -2.84 -0.48
CA GLU A 4 14.43 -2.04 0.46
C GLU A 4 15.22 -1.84 1.76
N VAL A 5 15.31 -0.60 2.22
CA VAL A 5 15.99 -0.22 3.45
C VAL A 5 15.04 0.58 4.33
N ARG A 6 14.95 0.16 5.59
CA ARG A 6 14.22 0.90 6.62
C ARG A 6 15.20 1.73 7.44
N HIS A 7 14.94 3.02 7.54
CA HIS A 7 15.70 3.93 8.38
C HIS A 7 14.75 4.72 9.29
N GLY A 8 14.65 4.31 10.56
CA GLY A 8 13.62 4.81 11.47
C GLY A 8 12.22 4.45 10.95
N ASN A 9 11.36 5.46 10.80
CA ASN A 9 10.01 5.31 10.25
C ASN A 9 9.93 5.55 8.73
N GLN A 10 11.08 5.75 8.07
CA GLN A 10 11.12 5.95 6.63
C GLN A 10 11.53 4.67 5.92
N HIS A 11 10.89 4.42 4.80
CA HIS A 11 11.14 3.30 3.92
C HIS A 11 11.67 3.82 2.60
N PHE A 12 12.78 3.24 2.17
CA PHE A 12 13.40 3.59 0.91
C PHE A 12 13.59 2.34 0.07
N THR A 13 13.43 2.48 -1.24
CA THR A 13 14.02 1.53 -2.17
C THR A 13 15.22 2.16 -2.84
N TYR A 14 16.23 1.34 -3.12
CA TYR A 14 17.39 1.78 -3.85
C TYR A 14 17.75 0.81 -4.96
N GLU A 15 18.23 1.37 -6.07
CA GLU A 15 18.74 0.60 -7.19
C GLU A 15 20.06 1.22 -7.66
N VAL A 16 21.06 0.39 -7.87
CA VAL A 16 22.32 0.78 -8.51
C VAL A 16 22.29 0.34 -9.96
N VAL A 17 22.49 1.29 -10.87
CA VAL A 17 22.63 1.04 -12.31
C VAL A 17 24.06 1.35 -12.72
N ASP A 18 24.80 0.32 -13.13
CA ASP A 18 26.14 0.50 -13.67
C ASP A 18 26.08 1.06 -15.09
N LEU A 19 26.85 2.12 -15.32
CA LEU A 19 27.09 2.70 -16.63
C LEU A 19 28.33 2.06 -17.23
N ARG A 20 28.22 1.55 -18.45
CA ARG A 20 29.32 0.93 -19.19
C ARG A 20 29.72 1.77 -20.40
N ASP A 21 31.00 1.79 -20.72
CA ASP A 21 31.52 2.42 -21.94
C ASP A 21 31.21 1.57 -23.18
N GLU A 22 31.55 2.07 -24.37
CA GLU A 22 31.37 1.37 -25.65
C GLU A 22 32.13 0.02 -25.75
N ARG A 23 33.07 -0.24 -24.82
CA ARG A 23 33.85 -1.48 -24.72
C ARG A 23 33.39 -2.38 -23.57
N ASP A 24 32.19 -2.14 -23.05
CA ASP A 24 31.57 -2.86 -21.93
C ASP A 24 32.34 -2.75 -20.59
N ARG A 25 33.20 -1.74 -20.44
CA ARG A 25 33.94 -1.50 -19.19
C ARG A 25 33.13 -0.60 -18.29
N LEU A 26 33.19 -0.83 -16.98
CA LEU A 26 32.54 0.01 -15.98
C LEU A 26 33.06 1.46 -16.11
N ALA A 27 32.16 2.36 -16.48
CA ALA A 27 32.42 3.79 -16.63
C ALA A 27 31.92 4.60 -15.42
N GLY A 28 30.96 4.06 -14.68
CA GLY A 28 30.43 4.63 -13.45
C GLY A 28 29.20 3.88 -12.96
N SER A 29 28.54 4.40 -11.92
CA SER A 29 27.28 3.87 -11.42
C SER A 29 26.36 5.01 -11.00
N VAL A 30 25.05 4.80 -11.16
CA VAL A 30 24.01 5.71 -10.70
C VAL A 30 23.27 5.02 -9.56
N LEU A 31 23.20 5.69 -8.40
CA LEU A 31 22.36 5.27 -7.28
C LEU A 31 21.03 6.00 -7.35
N LEU A 32 19.96 5.25 -7.51
CA LEU A 32 18.58 5.73 -7.43
C LEU A 32 18.09 5.42 -6.01
N ILE A 33 17.59 6.43 -5.29
CA ILE A 33 16.95 6.26 -3.99
C ILE A 33 15.55 6.85 -4.08
N ARG A 34 14.56 6.10 -3.62
CA ARG A 34 13.16 6.49 -3.61
C ARG A 34 12.61 6.35 -2.20
N ASP A 35 12.09 7.44 -1.63
CA ASP A 35 11.28 7.37 -0.41
C ASP A 35 9.91 6.77 -0.75
N ILE A 36 9.62 5.60 -0.21
CA ILE A 36 8.36 4.89 -0.42
C ILE A 36 7.41 4.97 0.77
N SER A 37 7.79 5.67 1.85
CA SER A 37 6.97 5.86 3.04
C SER A 37 5.57 6.42 2.70
N PRO A 38 5.42 7.42 1.81
CA PRO A 38 4.09 7.93 1.45
C PRO A 38 3.19 6.90 0.80
N TRP A 39 3.73 6.00 -0.03
CA TRP A 39 2.93 4.95 -0.68
C TRP A 39 2.47 3.91 0.31
N GLN A 40 3.35 3.47 1.21
CA GLN A 40 2.97 2.51 2.26
C GLN A 40 1.89 3.08 3.18
N GLN A 41 2.03 4.35 3.59
CA GLN A 41 1.00 5.01 4.42
C GLN A 41 -0.35 5.14 3.70
N ALA A 42 -0.33 5.40 2.39
CA ALA A 42 -1.54 5.44 1.58
C ALA A 42 -2.19 4.05 1.46
N GLU A 43 -1.40 3.00 1.24
CA GLU A 43 -1.87 1.62 1.19
C GLU A 43 -2.50 1.18 2.52
N ASP A 44 -1.83 1.45 3.65
CA ASP A 44 -2.34 1.16 4.98
C ASP A 44 -3.67 1.90 5.26
N ALA A 45 -3.78 3.16 4.82
CA ALA A 45 -5.01 3.92 4.95
C ALA A 45 -6.15 3.33 4.12
N LEU A 46 -5.88 2.89 2.90
CA LEU A 46 -6.86 2.24 2.02
C LEU A 46 -7.33 0.89 2.59
N LEU A 47 -6.41 0.08 3.11
CA LEU A 47 -6.74 -1.19 3.75
C LEU A 47 -7.62 -0.98 4.96
N ARG A 48 -7.29 -0.01 5.82
CA ARG A 48 -8.10 0.35 6.99
C ARG A 48 -9.52 0.76 6.59
N TRP A 49 -9.67 1.66 5.61
CA TRP A 49 -10.99 2.09 5.15
C TRP A 49 -11.81 0.95 4.55
N THR A 50 -11.17 0.03 3.84
CA THR A 50 -11.84 -1.15 3.28
C THR A 50 -12.46 -2.00 4.39
N VAL A 51 -11.69 -2.30 5.43
CA VAL A 51 -12.17 -3.06 6.60
C VAL A 51 -13.31 -2.31 7.31
N GLU A 52 -13.16 -1.01 7.54
CA GLU A 52 -14.21 -0.19 8.19
C GLU A 52 -15.52 -0.19 7.38
N LEU A 53 -15.43 -0.07 6.05
CA LEU A 53 -16.58 -0.12 5.16
C LEU A 53 -17.26 -1.49 5.15
N GLU A 54 -16.49 -2.58 5.15
CA GLU A 54 -17.04 -3.94 5.23
C GLU A 54 -17.82 -4.14 6.54
N VAL A 55 -17.26 -3.71 7.66
CA VAL A 55 -17.92 -3.79 8.97
C VAL A 55 -19.21 -2.95 8.97
N ALA A 56 -19.17 -1.72 8.48
CA ALA A 56 -20.35 -0.86 8.40
C ALA A 56 -21.45 -1.48 7.51
N ASN A 57 -21.07 -2.03 6.36
CA ASN A 57 -22.00 -2.71 5.46
C ASN A 57 -22.64 -3.94 6.11
N GLN A 58 -21.87 -4.74 6.86
CA GLN A 58 -22.41 -5.88 7.61
C GLN A 58 -23.43 -5.44 8.66
N GLN A 59 -23.14 -4.36 9.40
CA GLN A 59 -24.05 -3.81 10.39
C GLN A 59 -25.35 -3.30 9.75
N LEU A 60 -25.25 -2.58 8.63
CA LEU A 60 -26.42 -2.11 7.87
C LEU A 60 -27.28 -3.26 7.37
N ALA A 61 -26.66 -4.34 6.87
CA ALA A 61 -27.38 -5.53 6.42
C ALA A 61 -28.15 -6.20 7.57
N GLN A 62 -27.54 -6.31 8.75
CA GLN A 62 -28.20 -6.85 9.94
C GLN A 62 -29.41 -6.01 10.37
N ILE A 63 -29.24 -4.68 10.42
CA ILE A 63 -30.33 -3.75 10.75
C ILE A 63 -31.48 -3.90 9.74
N SER A 64 -31.17 -3.90 8.45
CA SER A 64 -32.18 -4.05 7.39
C SER A 64 -32.96 -5.36 7.53
N ALA A 65 -32.28 -6.47 7.87
CA ALA A 65 -32.94 -7.75 8.08
C ALA A 65 -33.91 -7.72 9.27
N ILE A 66 -33.50 -7.12 10.39
CA ILE A 66 -34.34 -6.98 11.59
C ILE A 66 -35.57 -6.11 11.31
N THR A 67 -35.38 -4.95 10.67
CA THR A 67 -36.48 -4.04 10.34
C THR A 67 -37.45 -4.67 9.35
N GLY A 68 -36.94 -5.36 8.32
CA GLY A 68 -37.76 -6.09 7.34
C GLY A 68 -38.61 -7.20 7.97
N MET A 69 -38.05 -7.97 8.91
CA MET A 69 -38.80 -8.99 9.65
C MET A 69 -39.91 -8.39 10.52
N THR A 70 -39.63 -7.27 11.19
CA THR A 70 -40.59 -6.61 12.12
C THR A 70 -41.81 -6.05 11.39
N LEU A 71 -41.61 -5.50 10.19
CA LEU A 71 -42.68 -4.98 9.34
C LEU A 71 -43.54 -6.08 8.69
N ALA A 72 -43.00 -7.30 8.51
CA ALA A 72 -43.74 -8.44 7.95
C ALA A 72 -44.61 -9.17 8.98
N THR A 73 -44.36 -8.98 10.28
CA THR A 73 -45.11 -9.60 11.39
C THR A 73 -46.16 -8.69 12.03
N SER A 74 -46.30 -7.46 11.54
CA SER A 74 -47.30 -6.46 12.00
C SER A 74 -48.47 -6.40 11.04
#